data_AF-A0A938XRM9-F1
#
_entry.id   AF-A0A938XRM9-F1
#
_cell.length_a   1.000
_cell.length_b   1.000
_cell.length_c   1.000
_cell.angle_alpha   90.00
_cell.angle_beta   90.00
_cell.angle_gamma   90.00
#
_symmetry.space_group_name_H-M   'P 1'
#
loop_
_entity.id
_entity.type
_entity.pdbx_description
1 polymer ?
#
loop_
_entity_poly.entity_id
_entity_poly.type
_entity_poly.pdbx_seq_one_letter_code
_entity_poly.pdbx_strand_id
1 'polypeptide(L)'
;MNNFRNPFRNRRYKALVSPIGTTQLHLRKPLVIAAWSVAFPGFGHLLLNKYLRGYALIIWEMFINQTIHLNLAMVCSFNGQFQAARNLIDPKYMAMYIPVYFFAIWDSYRTTVDLNRIYLLAQRENAPYSTFSMGGLEINYLDRRKPWLAAIWSMGIPSVGQLYLHRIVFAAFVLIYTIIIVDQSNLLLAIHYLILGDISSSSAVLDPQWLLYFPSLYFFSIYDSTVNAIENNKLFEDDLRQYLQQYYQPAGKFVIPGSKVK
;
A
#
# COMPACT_ATOMS: atom_id res chain seq x y z
N MET A 1 -5.05 -3.72 20.43
CA MET A 1 -5.60 -2.96 21.57
C MET A 1 -7.06 -3.38 21.78
N ASN A 2 -7.44 -3.80 22.99
CA ASN A 2 -8.81 -4.22 23.31
C ASN A 2 -9.50 -3.12 24.13
N ASN A 3 -10.63 -2.60 23.65
CA ASN A 3 -11.33 -1.43 24.20
C ASN A 3 -12.43 -1.76 25.24
N PHE A 4 -12.72 -3.04 25.51
CA PHE A 4 -13.83 -3.44 26.39
C PHE A 4 -13.45 -3.80 27.83
N ARG A 5 -12.15 -3.84 28.17
CA ARG A 5 -11.70 -4.34 29.49
C ARG A 5 -11.74 -3.31 30.63
N ASN A 6 -11.90 -2.02 30.35
CA ASN A 6 -11.93 -0.98 31.37
C ASN A 6 -12.79 0.21 30.90
N PRO A 7 -13.78 0.68 31.69
CA PRO A 7 -14.68 1.78 31.30
C PRO A 7 -13.97 3.13 31.05
N PHE A 8 -12.75 3.32 31.57
CA PHE A 8 -11.96 4.54 31.39
C PHE A 8 -10.97 4.48 30.21
N ARG A 9 -10.98 3.42 29.43
CA ARG A 9 -10.04 3.22 28.32
C ARG A 9 -10.59 3.85 27.03
N ASN A 10 -9.73 4.57 26.29
CA ASN A 10 -10.11 5.15 25.00
C ASN A 10 -10.68 4.07 24.06
N ARG A 11 -11.74 4.44 23.33
CA ARG A 11 -12.48 3.53 22.46
C ARG A 11 -11.75 3.33 21.13
N ARG A 12 -11.07 4.37 20.64
CA ARG A 12 -10.40 4.42 19.34
C ARG A 12 -8.98 4.97 19.49
N TYR A 13 -8.08 4.45 18.64
CA TYR A 13 -6.67 4.82 18.62
C TYR A 13 -6.27 5.21 17.20
N LYS A 14 -5.35 6.19 17.08
CA LYS A 14 -4.86 6.68 15.78
C LYS A 14 -3.85 5.72 15.14
N ALA A 15 -3.00 5.12 15.96
CA ALA A 15 -1.92 4.26 15.48
C ALA A 15 -1.59 3.13 16.47
N LEU A 16 -0.87 2.14 15.96
CA LEU A 16 -0.25 1.06 16.70
C LEU A 16 1.11 0.77 16.07
N VAL A 17 2.18 1.08 16.79
CA VAL A 17 3.53 0.60 16.49
C VAL A 17 3.68 -0.79 17.10
N SER A 18 3.93 -1.78 16.26
CA SER A 18 4.17 -3.18 16.63
C SER A 18 5.49 -3.65 16.03
N PRO A 19 6.07 -4.77 16.49
CA PRO A 19 7.34 -5.25 15.95
C PRO A 19 7.28 -5.46 14.44
N ILE A 20 6.14 -5.92 13.90
CA ILE A 20 5.96 -6.28 12.48
C ILE A 20 5.68 -5.05 11.58
N GLY A 21 5.42 -3.90 12.20
CA GLY A 21 5.21 -2.63 11.53
C GLY A 21 4.19 -1.72 12.19
N THR A 22 3.97 -0.57 11.54
CA THR A 22 3.11 0.51 12.04
C THR A 22 1.77 0.49 11.33
N THR A 23 0.69 0.28 12.09
CA THR A 23 -0.69 0.38 11.60
C THR A 23 -1.25 1.73 11.99
N GLN A 24 -1.71 2.51 11.01
CA GLN A 24 -2.20 3.87 11.25
C GLN A 24 -3.52 4.17 10.54
N LEU A 25 -4.27 5.09 11.12
CA LEU A 25 -5.41 5.74 10.52
C LEU A 25 -5.02 7.16 10.08
N HIS A 26 -5.41 7.51 8.87
CA HIS A 26 -5.32 8.88 8.35
C HIS A 26 -6.43 9.11 7.32
N LEU A 27 -6.70 10.38 7.02
CA LEU A 27 -7.69 10.76 6.02
C LEU A 27 -7.20 10.44 4.61
N ARG A 28 -8.04 9.75 3.85
CA ARG A 28 -7.75 9.38 2.45
C ARG A 28 -8.93 9.77 1.56
N LYS A 29 -8.66 10.14 0.32
CA LYS A 29 -9.72 10.33 -0.68
C LYS A 29 -10.24 8.95 -1.10
N PRO A 30 -11.54 8.61 -0.89
CA PRO A 30 -12.07 7.29 -1.21
C PRO A 30 -11.88 6.89 -2.68
N LEU A 31 -11.98 7.85 -3.60
CA LEU A 31 -11.76 7.62 -5.03
C LEU A 31 -10.32 7.20 -5.36
N VAL A 32 -9.31 7.74 -4.65
CA VAL A 32 -7.91 7.36 -4.88
C VAL A 32 -7.69 5.91 -4.44
N ILE A 33 -8.30 5.49 -3.34
CA ILE A 33 -8.21 4.11 -2.86
C ILE A 33 -8.94 3.15 -3.80
N ALA A 34 -10.11 3.53 -4.30
CA ALA A 34 -10.84 2.78 -5.31
C ALA A 34 -10.04 2.64 -6.62
N ALA A 35 -9.38 3.72 -7.07
CA ALA A 35 -8.54 3.70 -8.26
C ALA A 35 -7.35 2.72 -8.13
N TRP A 36 -6.75 2.59 -6.94
CA TRP A 36 -5.74 1.57 -6.70
C TRP A 36 -6.31 0.15 -6.78
N SER A 37 -7.54 -0.07 -6.34
CA SER A 37 -8.24 -1.35 -6.52
C SER A 37 -8.64 -1.63 -7.98
N VAL A 38 -8.86 -0.59 -8.79
CA VAL A 38 -9.05 -0.71 -10.24
C VAL A 38 -7.75 -1.16 -10.92
N ALA A 39 -6.63 -0.54 -10.53
CA ALA A 39 -5.32 -0.87 -11.08
C ALA A 39 -4.87 -2.31 -10.71
N PHE A 40 -5.17 -2.73 -9.49
CA PHE A 40 -4.96 -4.12 -9.06
C PHE A 40 -5.82 -4.45 -7.83
N PRO A 41 -6.73 -5.43 -7.89
CA PRO A 41 -7.49 -5.86 -6.73
C PRO A 41 -6.60 -6.21 -5.53
N GLY A 42 -6.90 -5.56 -4.40
CA GLY A 42 -6.15 -5.69 -3.15
C GLY A 42 -5.24 -4.52 -2.81
N PHE A 43 -4.76 -3.74 -3.78
CA PHE A 43 -3.92 -2.56 -3.51
C PHE A 43 -4.65 -1.50 -2.67
N GLY A 44 -5.93 -1.24 -2.95
CA GLY A 44 -6.74 -0.35 -2.13
C GLY A 44 -6.82 -0.83 -0.68
N HIS A 45 -6.99 -2.13 -0.44
CA HIS A 45 -7.05 -2.71 0.92
C HIS A 45 -5.72 -2.61 1.66
N LEU A 46 -4.60 -2.79 0.97
CA LEU A 46 -3.25 -2.62 1.54
C LEU A 46 -3.01 -1.18 2.01
N LEU A 47 -3.41 -0.19 1.21
CA LEU A 47 -3.33 1.22 1.60
C LEU A 47 -4.16 1.54 2.84
N LEU A 48 -5.23 0.78 3.08
CA LEU A 48 -6.08 0.89 4.27
C LEU A 48 -5.57 0.09 5.47
N ASN A 49 -4.35 -0.49 5.41
CA ASN A 49 -3.81 -1.41 6.42
C ASN A 49 -4.67 -2.66 6.65
N LYS A 50 -5.52 -3.03 5.68
CA LYS A 50 -6.29 -4.29 5.70
C LYS A 50 -5.52 -5.41 5.01
N TYR A 51 -4.34 -5.72 5.55
CA TYR A 51 -3.34 -6.60 4.91
C TYR A 51 -3.89 -7.96 4.48
N LEU A 52 -4.59 -8.68 5.37
CA LEU A 52 -5.12 -10.02 5.05
C LEU A 52 -6.05 -10.00 3.83
N ARG A 53 -6.94 -9.00 3.74
CA ARG A 53 -7.83 -8.85 2.58
C ARG A 53 -7.05 -8.45 1.33
N GLY A 54 -6.09 -7.54 1.48
CA GLY A 54 -5.23 -7.11 0.38
C GLY A 54 -4.45 -8.27 -0.22
N TYR A 55 -3.77 -9.08 0.60
CA TYR A 55 -3.01 -10.25 0.15
C TYR A 55 -3.91 -11.29 -0.51
N ALA A 56 -5.06 -11.61 0.09
CA ALA A 56 -6.00 -12.56 -0.48
C ALA A 56 -6.48 -12.14 -1.88
N LEU A 57 -6.82 -10.86 -2.05
CA LEU A 57 -7.25 -10.31 -3.34
C LEU A 57 -6.12 -10.30 -4.37
N ILE A 58 -4.88 -9.99 -3.98
CA ILE A 58 -3.73 -10.01 -4.90
C ILE A 58 -3.44 -11.43 -5.38
N ILE A 59 -3.41 -12.41 -4.46
CA ILE A 59 -3.19 -13.81 -4.81
C ILE A 59 -4.30 -14.32 -5.72
N TRP A 60 -5.55 -13.98 -5.42
CA TRP A 60 -6.69 -14.36 -6.24
C TRP A 60 -6.65 -13.70 -7.63
N GLU A 61 -6.30 -12.42 -7.72
CA GLU A 61 -6.13 -11.69 -8.98
C GLU A 61 -5.08 -12.34 -9.86
N MET A 62 -3.92 -12.65 -9.27
CA MET A 62 -2.84 -13.33 -9.95
C MET A 62 -3.29 -14.70 -10.47
N PHE A 63 -3.92 -15.52 -9.63
CA PHE A 63 -4.40 -16.84 -10.00
C PHE A 63 -5.40 -16.80 -11.18
N ILE A 64 -6.41 -15.93 -11.11
CA ILE A 64 -7.43 -15.85 -12.16
C ILE A 64 -6.87 -15.27 -13.45
N ASN A 65 -6.10 -14.19 -13.37
CA ASN A 65 -5.52 -13.56 -14.56
C ASN A 65 -4.55 -14.52 -15.28
N GLN A 66 -3.79 -15.36 -14.55
CA GLN A 66 -2.98 -16.43 -15.16
C GLN A 66 -3.84 -17.54 -15.79
N THR A 67 -5.03 -17.82 -15.24
CA THR A 67 -5.93 -18.86 -15.76
C THR A 67 -6.65 -18.43 -17.05
N ILE A 68 -7.02 -17.15 -17.18
CA ILE A 68 -7.76 -16.63 -18.34
C ILE A 68 -6.89 -15.81 -19.31
N HIS A 69 -5.58 -15.74 -19.05
CA HIS A 69 -4.61 -14.95 -19.81
C HIS A 69 -5.08 -13.50 -20.03
N LEU A 70 -5.61 -12.85 -18.99
CA LEU A 70 -6.27 -11.54 -19.11
C LEU A 70 -5.29 -10.49 -19.63
N ASN A 71 -4.05 -10.49 -19.14
CA ASN A 71 -3.01 -9.56 -19.59
C ASN A 71 -2.69 -9.73 -21.08
N LEU A 72 -2.50 -10.96 -21.55
CA LEU A 72 -2.30 -11.20 -22.99
C LEU A 72 -3.53 -10.80 -23.82
N ALA A 73 -4.73 -11.10 -23.34
CA ALA A 73 -5.97 -10.69 -23.99
C ALA A 73 -6.11 -9.15 -24.10
N MET A 74 -5.63 -8.40 -23.10
CA MET A 74 -5.54 -6.93 -23.17
C MET A 74 -4.57 -6.48 -24.26
N VAL A 75 -3.38 -7.09 -24.37
CA VAL A 75 -2.42 -6.77 -25.46
C VAL A 75 -3.04 -7.03 -26.83
N CYS A 76 -3.66 -8.19 -27.03
CA CYS A 76 -4.37 -8.49 -28.28
C CYS A 76 -5.47 -7.46 -28.56
N SER A 77 -6.26 -7.08 -27.55
CA SER A 77 -7.35 -6.11 -27.69
C SER A 77 -6.84 -4.73 -28.09
N PHE A 78 -5.76 -4.23 -27.48
CA PHE A 78 -5.18 -2.93 -27.82
C PHE A 78 -4.49 -2.91 -29.18
N ASN A 79 -4.07 -4.07 -29.69
CA ASN A 79 -3.55 -4.22 -31.06
C ASN A 79 -4.65 -4.51 -32.10
N GLY A 80 -5.93 -4.42 -31.73
CA GLY A 80 -7.07 -4.66 -32.64
C GLY A 80 -7.36 -6.13 -32.96
N GLN A 81 -6.68 -7.06 -32.29
CA GLN A 81 -6.82 -8.50 -32.48
C GLN A 81 -7.93 -9.08 -31.58
N PHE A 82 -9.15 -8.56 -31.72
CA PHE A 82 -10.28 -8.90 -30.83
C PHE A 82 -10.65 -10.39 -30.84
N GLN A 83 -10.53 -11.06 -31.99
CA GLN A 83 -10.83 -12.49 -32.08
C GLN A 83 -9.82 -13.33 -31.29
N ALA A 84 -8.53 -12.96 -31.35
CA ALA A 84 -7.49 -13.63 -30.57
C ALA A 84 -7.71 -13.40 -29.06
N ALA A 85 -8.01 -12.16 -28.65
CA ALA A 85 -8.34 -11.82 -27.27
C ALA A 85 -9.54 -12.64 -26.74
N ARG A 86 -10.60 -12.77 -27.55
CA ARG A 86 -11.78 -13.57 -27.19
C ARG A 86 -11.46 -15.05 -27.04
N ASN A 87 -10.60 -15.60 -27.88
CA ASN A 87 -10.24 -17.02 -27.86
C ASN A 87 -9.36 -17.39 -26.64
N LEU A 88 -8.62 -16.42 -26.08
CA LEU A 88 -7.78 -16.61 -24.88
C LEU A 88 -8.60 -16.71 -23.59
N ILE A 89 -9.70 -15.97 -23.49
CA ILE A 89 -10.47 -15.82 -22.25
C ILE A 89 -11.43 -17.00 -22.08
N ASP A 90 -11.28 -17.77 -20.99
CA ASP A 90 -12.29 -18.74 -20.56
C ASP A 90 -13.50 -18.01 -19.94
N PRO A 91 -14.71 -18.12 -20.53
CA PRO A 91 -15.90 -17.45 -20.01
C PRO A 91 -16.27 -17.84 -18.57
N LYS A 92 -15.94 -19.06 -18.12
CA LYS A 92 -16.29 -19.56 -16.78
C LYS A 92 -15.55 -18.79 -15.70
N TYR A 93 -14.23 -18.68 -15.86
CA TYR A 93 -13.38 -17.95 -14.92
C TYR A 93 -13.56 -16.44 -15.04
N MET A 94 -13.83 -15.92 -16.25
CA MET A 94 -14.17 -14.50 -16.44
C MET A 94 -15.48 -14.12 -15.73
N ALA A 95 -16.51 -14.98 -15.78
CA ALA A 95 -17.76 -14.74 -15.06
C ALA A 95 -17.56 -14.70 -13.53
N MET A 96 -16.60 -15.45 -13.00
CA MET A 96 -16.19 -15.37 -11.59
C MET A 96 -15.31 -14.14 -11.30
N TYR A 97 -14.51 -13.71 -12.28
CA TYR A 97 -13.60 -12.58 -12.14
C TYR A 97 -14.33 -11.26 -11.89
N ILE A 98 -15.33 -10.97 -12.74
CA ILE A 98 -16.03 -9.68 -12.79
C ILE A 98 -16.63 -9.28 -11.44
N PRO A 99 -17.41 -10.12 -10.72
CA PRO A 99 -17.98 -9.75 -9.44
C PRO A 99 -16.94 -9.46 -8.36
N VAL A 100 -15.85 -10.24 -8.30
CA VAL A 100 -14.79 -10.05 -7.29
C VAL A 100 -13.99 -8.78 -7.57
N TYR A 101 -13.73 -8.48 -8.85
CA TYR A 101 -13.11 -7.23 -9.27
C TYR A 101 -13.93 -6.01 -8.82
N PHE A 102 -15.24 -5.99 -9.12
CA PHE A 102 -16.12 -4.91 -8.65
C PHE A 102 -16.25 -4.86 -7.13
N PHE A 103 -16.30 -6.00 -6.47
CA PHE A 103 -16.33 -6.08 -5.01
C PHE A 103 -15.07 -5.45 -4.39
N ALA A 104 -13.87 -5.71 -4.95
CA ALA A 104 -12.63 -5.13 -4.45
C ALA A 104 -12.66 -3.59 -4.53
N ILE A 105 -13.12 -3.04 -5.65
CA ILE A 105 -13.27 -1.60 -5.86
C ILE A 105 -14.26 -1.02 -4.85
N TRP A 106 -15.47 -1.57 -4.79
CA TRP A 106 -16.54 -1.08 -3.92
C TRP A 106 -16.19 -1.20 -2.42
N ASP A 107 -15.65 -2.34 -1.96
CA ASP A 107 -15.31 -2.56 -0.55
C ASP A 107 -14.17 -1.63 -0.11
N SER A 108 -13.19 -1.38 -0.99
CA SER A 108 -12.11 -0.44 -0.70
C SER A 108 -12.61 1.00 -0.59
N TYR A 109 -13.53 1.42 -1.48
CA TYR A 109 -14.15 2.74 -1.43
C TYR A 109 -14.94 2.94 -0.13
N ARG A 110 -15.91 2.06 0.15
CA ARG A 110 -16.79 2.20 1.32
C ARG A 110 -15.99 2.12 2.63
N THR A 111 -14.99 1.22 2.69
CA THR A 111 -14.12 1.09 3.85
C THR A 111 -13.37 2.40 4.09
N THR A 112 -12.92 3.08 3.03
CA THR A 112 -12.22 4.36 3.18
C THR A 112 -13.13 5.41 3.81
N VAL A 113 -14.40 5.49 3.38
CA VAL A 113 -15.38 6.40 3.97
C VAL A 113 -15.57 6.12 5.48
N ASP A 114 -15.71 4.85 5.85
CA ASP A 114 -15.89 4.46 7.25
C ASP A 114 -14.63 4.71 8.09
N LEU A 115 -13.45 4.37 7.58
CA LEU A 115 -12.18 4.61 8.26
C LEU A 115 -11.88 6.10 8.44
N ASN A 116 -12.26 6.95 7.49
CA ASN A 116 -12.14 8.41 7.65
C ASN A 116 -13.02 8.91 8.82
N ARG A 117 -14.25 8.41 8.97
CA ARG A 117 -15.12 8.74 10.10
C ARG A 117 -14.51 8.27 11.42
N ILE A 118 -13.97 7.05 11.45
CA ILE A 118 -13.30 6.50 12.63
C ILE A 118 -12.05 7.32 12.99
N TYR A 119 -11.27 7.74 12.00
CA TYR A 119 -10.11 8.61 12.21
C TYR A 119 -10.49 9.94 12.86
N LEU A 120 -11.54 10.61 12.37
CA LEU A 120 -12.01 11.87 12.96
C LEU A 120 -12.44 11.71 14.42
N LEU A 121 -13.08 10.58 14.75
CA LEU A 121 -13.44 10.27 16.14
C LEU A 121 -12.21 9.94 16.99
N ALA A 122 -11.25 9.17 16.47
CA ALA A 122 -10.00 8.87 17.16
C ALA A 122 -9.15 10.13 17.40
N GLN A 123 -9.16 11.07 16.46
CA GLN A 123 -8.49 12.37 16.59
C GLN A 123 -9.11 13.21 17.72
N ARG A 124 -10.43 13.18 17.87
CA ARG A 124 -11.14 13.85 18.97
C ARG A 124 -10.90 13.18 20.33
N GLU A 125 -10.86 11.86 20.37
CA GLU A 125 -10.53 11.10 21.60
C GLU A 125 -9.07 11.30 22.02
N ASN A 126 -8.19 11.68 21.09
CA ASN A 126 -6.77 11.91 21.26
C ASN A 126 -6.07 10.91 22.18
N ALA A 127 -6.37 9.62 21.98
CA ALA A 127 -5.84 8.54 22.80
C ALA A 127 -4.32 8.41 22.62
N PRO A 128 -3.55 8.14 23.70
CA PRO A 128 -2.15 7.80 23.59
C PRO A 128 -1.99 6.47 22.83
N TYR A 129 -0.93 6.37 22.03
CA TYR A 129 -0.62 5.20 21.20
C TYR A 129 0.83 4.76 21.39
N SER A 130 1.18 3.54 20.98
CA SER A 130 2.55 3.06 21.07
C SER A 130 3.45 3.75 20.05
N THR A 131 4.63 4.20 20.50
CA THR A 131 5.65 4.87 19.69
C THR A 131 6.91 4.03 19.52
N PHE A 132 7.12 3.06 20.41
CA PHE A 132 8.26 2.15 20.42
C PHE A 132 7.79 0.73 20.71
N SER A 133 8.35 -0.25 20.02
CA SER A 133 8.11 -1.67 20.23
C SER A 133 9.41 -2.43 20.00
N MET A 134 9.78 -3.25 20.97
CA MET A 134 10.95 -4.12 20.90
C MET A 134 10.51 -5.55 21.17
N GLY A 135 10.71 -6.41 20.19
CA GLY A 135 10.56 -7.86 20.31
C GLY A 135 11.87 -8.57 19.95
N GLY A 136 11.93 -9.88 20.17
CA GLY A 136 13.14 -10.66 19.84
C GLY A 136 13.47 -10.73 18.33
N LEU A 137 12.52 -10.39 17.47
CA LEU A 137 12.70 -10.38 16.01
C LEU A 137 13.03 -9.00 15.45
N GLU A 138 12.45 -7.92 16.01
CA GLU A 138 12.56 -6.59 15.44
C GLU A 138 12.36 -5.50 16.51
N ILE A 139 13.03 -4.36 16.29
CA ILE A 139 12.80 -3.10 16.99
C ILE A 139 12.12 -2.15 16.00
N ASN A 140 10.90 -1.72 16.33
CA ASN A 140 10.16 -0.75 15.55
C ASN A 140 9.89 0.50 16.40
N TYR A 141 10.05 1.66 15.80
CA TYR A 141 9.88 2.94 16.47
C TYR A 141 9.38 3.98 15.50
N LEU A 142 8.69 4.98 16.06
CA LEU A 142 8.21 6.11 15.31
C LEU A 142 9.35 7.11 15.11
N ASP A 143 9.69 7.40 13.87
CA ASP A 143 10.76 8.33 13.52
C ASP A 143 10.39 9.20 12.33
N ARG A 144 11.15 10.31 12.20
CA ARG A 144 10.98 11.24 11.09
C ARG A 144 11.85 10.83 9.91
N ARG A 145 11.22 10.47 8.79
CA ARG A 145 11.87 9.99 7.57
C ARG A 145 11.66 10.97 6.42
N LYS A 146 12.58 11.01 5.46
CA LYS A 146 12.41 11.84 4.26
C LYS A 146 11.55 11.08 3.23
N PRO A 147 10.35 11.56 2.84
CA PRO A 147 9.47 10.80 1.95
C PRO A 147 10.07 10.52 0.57
N TRP A 148 10.88 11.43 0.04
CA TRP A 148 11.54 11.24 -1.26
C TRP A 148 12.57 10.09 -1.23
N LEU A 149 13.19 9.80 -0.08
CA LEU A 149 14.07 8.62 0.03
C LEU A 149 13.25 7.33 -0.06
N ALA A 150 12.08 7.28 0.58
CA ALA A 150 11.18 6.14 0.47
C ALA A 150 10.76 5.89 -1.00
N ALA A 151 10.48 6.97 -1.74
CA ALA A 151 10.18 6.91 -3.16
C ALA A 151 11.35 6.36 -3.99
N ILE A 152 12.56 6.89 -3.81
CA ILE A 152 13.76 6.45 -4.55
C ILE A 152 14.04 4.97 -4.30
N TRP A 153 13.94 4.52 -3.06
CA TRP A 153 14.15 3.11 -2.74
C TRP A 153 13.11 2.21 -3.41
N SER A 154 11.83 2.61 -3.44
CA SER A 154 10.79 1.90 -4.18
C SER A 154 10.96 1.97 -5.70
N MET A 155 11.54 3.04 -6.24
CA MET A 155 11.84 3.18 -7.67
C MET A 155 12.95 2.22 -8.13
N GLY A 156 13.92 1.95 -7.27
CA GLY A 156 14.99 1.00 -7.56
C GLY A 156 14.48 -0.44 -7.56
N ILE A 157 13.91 -0.87 -6.43
CA ILE A 157 13.29 -2.19 -6.30
C ILE A 157 11.94 -2.01 -5.59
N PRO A 158 10.81 -2.33 -6.25
CA PRO A 158 9.51 -2.33 -5.60
C PRO A 158 9.57 -3.19 -4.33
N SER A 159 9.19 -2.59 -3.18
CA SER A 159 9.29 -3.11 -1.79
C SER A 159 10.30 -2.38 -0.89
N VAL A 160 11.44 -1.90 -1.41
CA VAL A 160 12.52 -1.42 -0.52
C VAL A 160 12.09 -0.16 0.26
N GLY A 161 11.24 0.70 -0.32
CA GLY A 161 10.66 1.82 0.42
C GLY A 161 9.72 1.39 1.56
N GLN A 162 9.01 0.27 1.42
CA GLN A 162 8.20 -0.32 2.50
C GLN A 162 9.08 -0.88 3.62
N LEU A 163 10.21 -1.51 3.25
CA LEU A 163 11.21 -2.00 4.20
C LEU A 163 11.84 -0.86 4.98
N TYR A 164 12.15 0.26 4.28
CA TYR A 164 12.60 1.50 4.90
C TYR A 164 11.60 2.07 5.91
N LEU A 165 10.31 1.71 5.85
CA LEU A 165 9.28 2.13 6.80
C LEU A 165 8.94 1.08 7.87
N HIS A 166 9.80 0.06 8.06
CA HIS A 166 9.60 -1.03 9.01
C HIS A 166 8.29 -1.81 8.80
N ARG A 167 7.77 -1.88 7.56
CA ARG A 167 6.58 -2.71 7.24
C ARG A 167 7.03 -4.08 6.72
N ILE A 168 7.70 -4.87 7.56
CA ILE A 168 8.45 -6.06 7.12
C ILE A 168 7.60 -7.09 6.37
N VAL A 169 6.46 -7.51 6.93
CA VAL A 169 5.62 -8.54 6.28
C VAL A 169 5.11 -8.05 4.93
N PHE A 170 4.77 -6.78 4.84
CA PHE A 170 4.30 -6.18 3.60
C PHE A 170 5.43 -6.05 2.57
N ALA A 171 6.61 -5.60 3.01
CA ALA A 171 7.80 -5.54 2.17
C ALA A 171 8.17 -6.93 1.64
N ALA A 172 8.20 -7.96 2.49
CA ALA A 172 8.50 -9.32 2.07
C ALA A 172 7.52 -9.84 1.01
N PHE A 173 6.22 -9.63 1.20
CA PHE A 173 5.21 -10.02 0.22
C PHE A 173 5.41 -9.33 -1.13
N VAL A 174 5.58 -8.00 -1.14
CA VAL A 174 5.79 -7.22 -2.38
C VAL A 174 7.10 -7.61 -3.06
N LEU A 175 8.16 -7.89 -2.30
CA LEU A 175 9.45 -8.29 -2.84
C LEU A 175 9.36 -9.65 -3.54
N ILE A 176 8.76 -10.65 -2.89
CA ILE A 176 8.53 -11.96 -3.49
C ILE A 176 7.71 -11.83 -4.78
N TYR A 177 6.63 -11.05 -4.73
CA TYR A 177 5.78 -10.81 -5.89
C TYR A 177 6.55 -10.12 -7.03
N THR A 178 7.41 -9.15 -6.71
CA THR A 178 8.28 -8.46 -7.68
C THR A 178 9.26 -9.42 -8.32
N ILE A 179 9.94 -10.27 -7.53
CA ILE A 179 10.89 -11.26 -8.04
C ILE A 179 10.20 -12.20 -9.02
N ILE A 180 9.02 -12.73 -8.67
CA ILE A 180 8.26 -13.61 -9.56
C ILE A 180 7.93 -12.91 -10.88
N ILE A 181 7.43 -11.67 -10.84
CA ILE A 181 7.07 -10.94 -12.07
C ILE A 181 8.31 -10.67 -12.93
N VAL A 182 9.40 -10.20 -12.32
CA VAL A 182 10.62 -9.85 -13.05
C VAL A 182 11.25 -11.07 -13.70
N ASP A 183 11.27 -12.21 -13.01
CA ASP A 183 11.78 -13.48 -13.53
C ASP A 183 10.92 -13.99 -14.68
N GLN A 184 9.61 -14.15 -14.47
CA GLN A 184 8.71 -14.74 -15.46
C GLN A 184 8.46 -13.84 -16.69
N SER A 185 8.66 -12.53 -16.57
CA SER A 185 8.54 -11.60 -17.70
C SER A 185 9.81 -11.46 -18.54
N ASN A 186 10.94 -12.06 -18.11
CA ASN A 186 12.28 -11.80 -18.66
C ASN A 186 12.65 -10.30 -18.71
N LEU A 187 12.10 -9.48 -17.80
CA LEU A 187 12.24 -8.03 -17.85
C LEU A 187 13.71 -7.59 -17.85
N LEU A 188 14.54 -8.18 -17.00
CA LEU A 188 15.96 -7.80 -16.90
C LEU A 188 16.74 -8.14 -18.17
N LEU A 189 16.43 -9.27 -18.81
CA LEU A 189 17.06 -9.68 -20.06
C LEU A 189 16.63 -8.76 -21.22
N ALA A 190 15.34 -8.38 -21.25
CA ALA A 190 14.85 -7.40 -22.21
C ALA A 190 15.52 -6.03 -22.04
N ILE A 191 15.69 -5.55 -20.80
CA ILE A 191 16.44 -4.32 -20.50
C ILE A 191 17.90 -4.44 -20.95
N HIS A 192 18.54 -5.60 -20.74
CA HIS A 192 19.90 -5.82 -21.20
C HIS A 192 20.04 -5.68 -22.73
N TYR A 193 19.16 -6.32 -23.51
CA TYR A 193 19.14 -6.14 -24.96
C TYR A 193 18.83 -4.70 -25.38
N LEU A 194 17.95 -4.01 -24.64
CA LEU A 194 17.65 -2.60 -24.89
C LEU A 194 18.87 -1.70 -24.71
N ILE A 195 19.68 -1.95 -23.66
CA ILE A 195 20.94 -1.22 -23.41
C ILE A 195 21.96 -1.46 -24.53
N LEU A 196 21.99 -2.66 -25.10
CA LEU A 196 22.82 -3.00 -26.26
C LEU A 196 22.30 -2.41 -27.59
N GLY A 197 21.09 -1.84 -27.60
CA GLY A 197 20.46 -1.25 -28.79
C GLY A 197 19.66 -2.24 -29.64
N ASP A 198 19.52 -3.50 -29.23
CA ASP A 198 18.74 -4.51 -29.95
C ASP A 198 17.27 -4.53 -29.50
N ILE A 199 16.46 -3.68 -30.13
CA ILE A 199 15.04 -3.53 -29.83
C ILE A 199 14.24 -4.77 -30.25
N SER A 200 14.64 -5.45 -31.33
CA SER A 200 13.96 -6.63 -31.85
C SER A 200 14.08 -7.79 -30.88
N SER A 201 15.29 -8.10 -30.42
CA SER A 201 15.52 -9.15 -29.43
C SER A 201 14.94 -8.77 -28.07
N SER A 202 15.05 -7.50 -27.67
CA SER A 202 14.45 -6.99 -26.42
C SER A 202 12.94 -7.25 -26.37
N SER A 203 12.22 -6.94 -27.44
CA SER A 203 10.76 -7.10 -27.50
C SER A 203 10.34 -8.57 -27.61
N ALA A 204 11.13 -9.40 -28.29
CA ALA A 204 10.81 -10.81 -28.53
C ALA A 204 10.92 -11.70 -27.29
N VAL A 205 11.79 -11.34 -26.35
CA VAL A 205 12.05 -12.12 -25.13
C VAL A 205 11.03 -11.82 -24.01
N LEU A 206 10.32 -10.69 -24.09
CA LEU A 206 9.33 -10.30 -23.08
C LEU A 206 8.09 -11.20 -23.11
N ASP A 207 7.69 -11.66 -21.93
CA ASP A 207 6.37 -12.26 -21.75
C ASP A 207 5.35 -11.17 -21.35
N PRO A 208 4.39 -10.81 -22.22
CA PRO A 208 3.40 -9.78 -21.95
C PRO A 208 2.41 -10.15 -20.84
N GLN A 209 2.13 -11.44 -20.63
CA GLN A 209 1.24 -11.91 -19.58
C GLN A 209 1.82 -11.56 -18.20
N TRP A 210 3.13 -11.73 -18.01
CA TRP A 210 3.81 -11.40 -16.76
C TRP A 210 4.19 -9.93 -16.66
N LEU A 211 4.63 -9.32 -17.76
CA LEU A 211 5.08 -7.93 -17.79
C LEU A 211 3.99 -6.95 -17.35
N LEU A 212 2.73 -7.18 -17.73
CA LEU A 212 1.63 -6.24 -17.46
C LEU A 212 1.21 -6.15 -15.98
N TYR A 213 1.71 -7.03 -15.11
CA TYR A 213 1.58 -6.84 -13.66
C TYR A 213 2.51 -5.74 -13.12
N PHE A 214 3.62 -5.47 -13.83
CA PHE A 214 4.69 -4.62 -13.33
C PHE A 214 4.29 -3.14 -13.17
N PRO A 215 3.60 -2.47 -14.13
CA PRO A 215 3.28 -1.06 -14.00
C PRO A 215 2.47 -0.72 -12.76
N SER A 216 1.42 -1.50 -12.48
CA SER A 216 0.57 -1.28 -11.30
C SER A 216 1.38 -1.48 -10.02
N LEU A 217 2.17 -2.55 -9.92
CA LEU A 217 3.05 -2.83 -8.79
C LEU A 217 4.10 -1.73 -8.57
N TYR A 218 4.75 -1.28 -9.64
CA TYR A 218 5.81 -0.29 -9.61
C TYR A 218 5.31 1.04 -9.04
N PHE A 219 4.28 1.62 -9.66
CA PHE A 219 3.72 2.89 -9.21
C PHE A 219 3.04 2.78 -7.84
N PHE A 220 2.41 1.64 -7.54
CA PHE A 220 1.82 1.38 -6.23
C PHE A 220 2.88 1.41 -5.13
N SER A 221 4.01 0.73 -5.34
CA SER A 221 5.08 0.66 -4.35
C SER A 221 5.67 2.04 -4.02
N ILE A 222 5.81 2.91 -5.03
CA ILE A 222 6.29 4.29 -4.88
C ILE A 222 5.25 5.14 -4.15
N TYR A 223 3.99 5.04 -4.55
CA TYR A 223 2.90 5.80 -3.93
C TYR A 223 2.73 5.42 -2.47
N ASP A 224 2.64 4.12 -2.16
CA ASP A 224 2.45 3.62 -0.79
C ASP A 224 3.61 4.04 0.11
N SER A 225 4.87 3.86 -0.31
CA SER A 225 6.02 4.21 0.53
C SER A 225 6.09 5.73 0.77
N THR A 226 5.81 6.54 -0.24
CA THR A 226 5.80 8.01 -0.10
C THR A 226 4.70 8.47 0.86
N VAL A 227 3.47 7.99 0.68
CA VAL A 227 2.34 8.38 1.52
C VAL A 227 2.55 7.92 2.96
N ASN A 228 2.97 6.67 3.19
CA ASN A 228 3.21 6.19 4.55
C ASN A 228 4.37 6.91 5.23
N ALA A 229 5.41 7.32 4.50
CA ALA A 229 6.47 8.16 5.06
C ALA A 229 5.93 9.52 5.54
N ILE A 230 5.07 10.17 4.75
CA ILE A 230 4.43 11.44 5.12
C ILE A 230 3.54 11.26 6.35
N GLU A 231 2.71 10.22 6.38
CA GLU A 231 1.77 10.00 7.48
C GLU A 231 2.46 9.54 8.77
N ASN A 232 3.53 8.73 8.68
CA ASN A 232 4.37 8.39 9.83
C ASN A 232 5.03 9.65 10.42
N ASN A 233 5.50 10.57 9.58
CA ASN A 233 6.05 11.84 10.07
C ASN A 233 5.00 12.68 10.80
N LYS A 234 3.74 12.70 10.33
CA LYS A 234 2.66 13.40 11.02
C LYS A 234 2.36 12.78 12.39
N LEU A 235 2.40 11.46 12.50
CA LEU A 235 2.27 10.77 13.78
C LEU A 235 3.44 11.13 14.70
N PHE A 236 4.68 11.12 14.21
CA PHE A 236 5.85 11.51 14.98
C PHE A 236 5.72 12.93 15.53
N GLU A 237 5.33 13.88 14.67
CA GLU A 237 5.13 15.28 15.06
C GLU A 237 3.96 15.47 16.05
N ASP A 238 2.91 14.65 15.93
CA ASP A 238 1.77 14.64 16.86
C ASP A 238 2.14 14.11 18.24
N ASP A 239 2.90 13.01 18.31
CA ASP A 239 3.42 12.46 19.56
C ASP A 239 4.38 13.44 20.25
N LEU A 240 5.36 13.98 19.51
CA LEU A 240 6.30 14.97 20.02
C LEU A 240 5.57 16.22 20.55
N ARG A 241 4.54 16.68 19.84
CA ARG A 241 3.72 17.81 20.28
C ARG A 241 3.02 17.51 21.61
N GLN A 242 2.39 16.36 21.75
CA GLN A 242 1.69 15.97 22.98
C GLN A 242 2.68 15.88 24.16
N TYR A 243 3.84 15.28 23.92
CA TYR A 243 4.91 15.20 24.91
C TYR A 243 5.37 16.59 25.38
N LEU A 244 5.67 17.51 24.45
CA LEU A 244 6.08 18.88 24.80
C LEU A 244 4.97 19.65 25.54
N GLN A 245 3.71 19.47 25.15
CA GLN A 245 2.57 20.08 25.84
C GLN A 245 2.38 19.55 27.25
N GLN A 246 2.69 18.28 27.51
CA GLN A 246 2.50 17.70 28.84
C GLN A 246 3.63 18.07 29.80
N TYR A 247 4.87 18.14 29.32
CA TYR A 247 6.06 18.23 30.18
C TYR A 247 6.81 19.56 30.12
N TYR A 248 6.61 20.39 29.07
CA TYR A 248 7.43 21.58 28.82
C TYR A 248 6.61 22.87 28.66
N GLN A 249 5.34 22.89 29.10
CA GLN A 249 4.55 24.12 29.18
C GLN A 249 5.02 25.00 30.36
N PRO A 250 5.19 26.32 30.16
CA PRO A 250 5.49 27.23 31.26
C PRO A 250 4.34 27.28 32.26
N ALA A 251 4.67 27.28 33.56
CA ALA A 251 3.68 27.38 34.63
C ALA A 251 2.79 28.62 34.43
N GLY A 252 1.47 28.42 34.37
CA GLY A 252 0.49 29.50 34.22
C GLY A 252 0.25 30.01 32.78
N LYS A 253 0.93 29.47 31.75
CA LYS A 253 0.65 29.79 30.34
C LYS A 253 0.47 28.52 29.51
N PHE A 254 -0.77 28.22 29.15
CA PHE A 254 -1.09 27.18 28.16
C PHE A 254 -0.93 27.72 26.74
N VAL A 255 0.17 27.39 26.09
CA VAL A 255 0.39 27.67 24.67
C VAL A 255 -0.33 26.60 23.85
N ILE A 256 -1.42 27.01 23.18
CA ILE A 256 -2.15 26.18 22.23
C ILE A 256 -1.47 26.31 20.86
N PRO A 257 -0.98 25.22 20.23
CA PRO A 257 -0.35 25.29 18.92
C PRO A 257 -1.30 25.91 17.88
N GLY A 258 -0.85 26.97 17.23
CA GLY A 258 -1.64 27.74 16.26
C GLY A 258 -2.24 29.04 16.79
N SER A 259 -2.18 29.32 18.10
CA SER A 259 -2.41 30.67 18.59
C SER A 259 -1.19 31.54 18.27
N LYS A 260 -1.40 32.66 17.59
CA LYS A 260 -0.36 33.69 17.50
C LYS A 260 -0.12 34.20 18.93
N VAL A 261 1.12 34.08 19.40
CA VAL A 261 1.54 34.73 20.63
C VAL A 261 1.38 36.23 20.40
N LYS A 262 0.47 36.86 21.15
CA LYS A 262 0.37 38.32 21.23
C LYS A 262 1.39 38.84 22.23
#